data_AF-A0A1Z7WVV7-F1
#
_entry.id   AF-A0A1Z7WVV7-F1
#
_cell.length_a   1.000
_cell.length_b   1.000
_cell.length_c   1.000
_cell.angle_alpha   90.00
_cell.angle_beta   90.00
_cell.angle_gamma   90.00
#
_symmetry.space_group_name_H-M   'P 1'
#
loop_
_entity.id
_entity.type
_entity.pdbx_description
1 polymer ?
#
loop_
_entity_poly.entity_id
_entity_poly.type
_entity_poly.pdbx_seq_one_letter_code
_entity_poly.pdbx_strand_id
1 'polypeptide(L)'
;MITLNASEKFGKGLHRECFVHPDNDNLCIKVVTYGNQQETKREQGYYKQLQKRNVAWDLLPKFHGNVETSMGQGAIFDLIRDPDGQISKTLEYYLDDKDFVLTHRQQLESALAELRQYLLKYNIMSMAMKPKNILYQLSKSGQGKLFIIDNIGNSDFIPICNYVPFLANKKIVRRWNRFIFKLAL
;
A
#
# COMPACT_ATOMS: atom_id res chain seq x y z
N MET A 1 -7.90 -1.49 24.61
CA MET A 1 -6.81 -0.57 24.25
C MET A 1 -5.54 -1.39 24.08
N ILE A 2 -4.78 -1.20 23.00
CA ILE A 2 -3.51 -1.89 22.75
C ILE A 2 -2.35 -1.01 23.22
N THR A 3 -1.41 -1.57 23.99
CA THR A 3 -0.19 -0.86 24.38
C THR A 3 0.88 -1.03 23.29
N LEU A 4 1.27 0.07 22.66
CA LEU A 4 2.35 0.09 21.68
C LEU A 4 3.68 0.42 22.35
N ASN A 5 4.75 -0.22 21.86
CA ASN A 5 6.12 0.08 22.25
C ASN A 5 6.83 0.83 21.11
N ALA A 6 7.59 1.87 21.46
CA ALA A 6 8.35 2.65 20.50
C ALA A 6 9.44 1.83 19.77
N SER A 7 9.93 0.74 20.37
CA SER A 7 10.88 -0.18 19.74
C SER A 7 10.29 -0.94 18.55
N GLU A 8 8.96 -1.18 18.57
CA GLU A 8 8.24 -1.89 17.50
C GLU A 8 7.89 -0.98 16.31
N LYS A 9 8.32 0.29 16.35
CA LYS A 9 8.16 1.22 15.24
C LYS A 9 9.11 0.84 14.12
N PHE A 10 8.55 0.52 12.96
CA PHE A 10 9.32 0.18 11.77
C PHE A 10 9.13 1.17 10.61
N GLY A 11 8.13 2.07 10.71
CA GLY A 11 7.82 3.02 9.65
C GLY A 11 7.37 4.37 10.19
N LYS A 12 7.81 5.44 9.53
CA LYS A 12 7.37 6.81 9.81
C LYS A 12 7.02 7.53 8.52
N GLY A 13 5.76 7.92 8.40
CA GLY A 13 5.27 8.83 7.37
C GLY A 13 5.18 10.27 7.87
N LEU A 14 4.56 11.13 7.07
CA LEU A 14 4.39 12.55 7.40
C LEU A 14 3.43 12.77 8.58
N HIS A 15 2.33 12.01 8.62
CA HIS A 15 1.24 12.17 9.59
C HIS A 15 1.04 10.96 10.51
N ARG A 16 1.73 9.84 10.21
CA ARG A 16 1.47 8.54 10.81
C ARG A 16 2.75 7.77 11.07
N GLU A 17 2.76 7.04 12.18
CA GLU A 17 3.79 6.06 12.49
C GLU A 17 3.20 4.65 12.43
N CYS A 18 4.01 3.68 12.01
CA CYS A 18 3.62 2.29 11.83
C CYS A 18 4.38 1.42 12.83
N PHE A 19 3.64 0.61 13.57
CA PHE A 19 4.15 -0.29 14.60
C PHE A 19 3.76 -1.73 14.27
N VAL A 20 4.60 -2.70 14.58
CA VAL A 20 4.19 -4.12 14.57
C VAL A 20 3.13 -4.32 15.64
N HIS A 21 2.10 -5.12 15.35
CA HIS A 21 1.06 -5.43 16.33
C HIS A 21 1.63 -6.34 17.43
N PRO A 22 1.49 -6.01 18.73
CA PRO A 22 2.19 -6.71 19.81
C PRO A 22 1.79 -8.19 19.95
N ASP A 23 0.54 -8.53 19.62
CA ASP A 23 0.04 -9.90 19.73
C ASP A 23 0.04 -10.68 18.40
N ASN A 24 0.44 -10.06 17.28
CA ASN A 24 0.40 -10.70 15.96
C ASN A 24 1.39 -10.08 14.97
N ASP A 25 2.49 -10.78 14.73
CA ASP A 25 3.58 -10.31 13.87
C ASP A 25 3.23 -10.17 12.39
N ASN A 26 2.06 -10.66 11.96
CA ASN A 26 1.53 -10.48 10.60
C ASN A 26 0.66 -9.23 10.45
N LEU A 27 0.48 -8.46 11.53
CA LEU A 27 -0.31 -7.23 11.52
C LEU A 27 0.56 -6.03 11.92
N CYS A 28 0.14 -4.87 11.44
CA CYS A 28 0.69 -3.59 11.86
C CYS A 28 -0.42 -2.64 12.27
N ILE A 29 -0.06 -1.67 13.11
CA ILE A 29 -0.94 -0.61 13.56
C ILE A 29 -0.39 0.72 13.07
N LYS A 30 -1.18 1.44 12.27
CA LYS A 30 -0.87 2.80 11.81
C LYS A 30 -1.53 3.79 12.76
N VAL A 31 -0.72 4.57 13.48
CA VAL A 31 -1.18 5.56 14.46
C VAL A 31 -1.02 6.96 13.88
N VAL A 32 -2.03 7.81 14.04
CA VAL A 32 -1.97 9.23 13.65
C VAL A 32 -1.19 10.01 14.71
N THR A 33 -0.03 10.55 14.34
CA THR A 33 0.85 11.29 15.25
C THR A 33 0.80 12.80 15.05
N TYR A 34 0.43 13.27 13.86
CA TYR A 34 0.33 14.69 13.53
C TYR A 34 -0.70 14.94 12.42
N GLY A 35 -1.36 16.11 12.44
CA GLY A 35 -2.32 16.52 11.41
C GLY A 35 -3.76 16.10 11.68
N ASN A 36 -4.62 16.23 10.66
CA ASN A 36 -6.06 15.97 10.81
C ASN A 36 -6.42 14.51 10.49
N GLN A 37 -7.55 14.04 11.01
CA GLN A 37 -8.04 12.68 10.75
C GLN A 37 -8.74 12.51 9.39
N GLN A 38 -8.85 13.55 8.56
CA GLN A 38 -9.66 13.48 7.33
C GLN A 38 -9.02 12.52 6.31
N GLU A 39 -7.69 12.56 6.19
CA GLU A 39 -6.95 11.64 5.31
C GLU A 39 -7.19 10.18 5.72
N THR A 40 -7.02 9.88 7.01
CA THR A 40 -7.28 8.56 7.59
C THR A 40 -8.72 8.12 7.39
N LYS A 41 -9.71 8.98 7.66
CA LYS A 41 -11.13 8.65 7.46
C LYS A 41 -11.46 8.37 5.99
N ARG A 42 -10.89 9.13 5.06
CA ARG A 42 -11.07 8.92 3.62
C ARG A 42 -10.46 7.59 3.17
N GLU A 43 -9.23 7.31 3.56
CA GLU A 43 -8.55 6.05 3.24
C GLU A 43 -9.34 4.85 3.78
N GLN A 44 -9.69 4.87 5.07
CA GLN A 44 -10.50 3.82 5.69
C GLN A 44 -11.87 3.66 5.04
N GLY A 45 -12.52 4.77 4.68
CA GLY A 45 -13.78 4.75 3.94
C GLY A 45 -13.65 4.04 2.59
N TYR A 46 -12.53 4.24 1.88
CA TYR A 46 -12.24 3.55 0.64
C TYR A 46 -11.95 2.06 0.85
N TYR A 47 -11.15 1.69 1.86
CA TYR A 47 -10.93 0.29 2.22
C TYR A 47 -12.25 -0.44 2.53
N LYS A 48 -13.17 0.20 3.26
CA LYS A 48 -14.52 -0.34 3.51
C LYS A 48 -15.32 -0.55 2.22
N GLN A 49 -15.18 0.33 1.23
CA GLN A 49 -15.80 0.13 -0.09
C GLN A 49 -15.19 -1.06 -0.83
N LEU A 50 -13.85 -1.21 -0.78
CA LEU A 50 -13.17 -2.37 -1.38
C LEU A 50 -13.59 -3.69 -0.73
N GLN A 51 -13.76 -3.71 0.60
CA GLN A 51 -14.30 -4.87 1.33
C GLN A 51 -15.72 -5.22 0.86
N LYS A 52 -16.61 -4.23 0.74
CA LYS A 52 -17.98 -4.43 0.21
C LYS A 52 -17.99 -4.96 -1.23
N ARG A 53 -16.99 -4.58 -2.04
CA ARG A 53 -16.81 -5.05 -3.42
C ARG A 53 -16.13 -6.41 -3.51
N ASN A 54 -15.74 -7.01 -2.38
CA ASN A 54 -15.06 -8.29 -2.28
C ASN A 54 -13.84 -8.40 -3.23
N VAL A 55 -12.99 -7.37 -3.25
CA VAL A 55 -11.73 -7.42 -4.00
C VAL A 55 -10.79 -8.45 -3.37
N ALA A 56 -9.91 -9.04 -4.18
CA ALA A 56 -8.83 -9.85 -3.63
C ALA A 56 -7.80 -8.96 -2.92
N TRP A 57 -7.26 -9.42 -1.79
CA TRP A 57 -6.28 -8.67 -0.98
C TRP A 57 -4.84 -9.08 -1.30
N ASP A 58 -4.61 -9.53 -2.54
CA ASP A 58 -3.32 -10.13 -2.92
C ASP A 58 -2.20 -9.10 -3.05
N LEU A 59 -2.52 -7.83 -3.37
CA LEU A 59 -1.58 -6.73 -3.64
C LEU A 59 -1.93 -5.42 -2.89
N LEU A 60 -2.80 -5.53 -1.87
CA LEU A 60 -3.05 -4.49 -0.88
C LEU A 60 -3.09 -5.13 0.52
N PRO A 61 -2.49 -4.50 1.54
CA PRO A 61 -2.65 -4.96 2.91
C PRO A 61 -4.11 -4.79 3.33
N LYS A 62 -4.75 -5.86 3.82
CA LYS A 62 -6.13 -5.82 4.26
C LYS A 62 -6.28 -4.92 5.47
N PHE A 63 -7.33 -4.11 5.50
CA PHE A 63 -7.74 -3.32 6.65
C PHE A 63 -8.59 -4.18 7.60
N HIS A 64 -8.22 -4.25 8.88
CA HIS A 64 -8.91 -5.08 9.88
C HIS A 64 -9.76 -4.29 10.87
N GLY A 65 -9.68 -2.96 10.85
CA GLY A 65 -10.48 -2.10 11.70
C GLY A 65 -9.66 -1.06 12.45
N ASN A 66 -10.37 -0.21 13.18
CA ASN A 66 -9.77 0.79 14.05
C ASN A 66 -9.63 0.24 15.46
N VAL A 67 -8.59 0.69 16.14
CA VAL A 67 -8.28 0.30 17.51
C VAL A 67 -7.76 1.49 18.29
N GLU A 68 -8.11 1.56 19.57
CA GLU A 68 -7.51 2.52 20.49
C GLU A 68 -6.19 1.99 21.01
N THR A 69 -5.15 2.82 21.00
CA THR A 69 -3.81 2.46 21.47
C THR A 69 -3.30 3.43 22.54
N SER A 70 -2.24 3.04 23.25
CA SER A 70 -1.53 3.91 24.19
C SER A 70 -0.92 5.17 23.52
N MET A 71 -0.88 5.24 22.19
CA MET A 71 -0.36 6.37 21.41
C MET A 71 -1.44 7.09 20.60
N GLY A 72 -2.72 6.81 20.88
CA GLY A 72 -3.87 7.43 20.22
C GLY A 72 -4.67 6.46 19.34
N GLN A 73 -5.44 7.00 18.39
CA GLN A 73 -6.26 6.18 17.49
C GLN A 73 -5.38 5.51 16.42
N GLY A 74 -5.51 4.19 16.31
CA GLY A 74 -4.80 3.34 15.38
C GLY A 74 -5.72 2.64 14.37
N ALA A 75 -5.14 2.19 13.28
CA ALA A 75 -5.79 1.39 12.26
C ALA A 75 -4.95 0.13 11.97
N ILE A 76 -5.59 -1.04 12.04
CA ILE A 76 -4.93 -2.34 11.89
C ILE A 76 -4.91 -2.73 10.40
N PHE A 77 -3.75 -3.11 9.90
CA PHE A 77 -3.54 -3.61 8.55
C PHE A 77 -2.67 -4.87 8.54
N ASP A 78 -2.71 -5.65 7.46
CA ASP A 78 -1.68 -6.67 7.22
C ASP A 78 -0.29 -6.03 7.19
N LEU A 79 0.69 -6.73 7.77
CA LEU A 79 2.11 -6.42 7.66
C LEU A 79 2.73 -7.34 6.62
N ILE A 80 3.36 -6.75 5.61
CA ILE A 80 3.97 -7.50 4.51
C ILE A 80 5.42 -7.82 4.87
N ARG A 81 5.77 -9.10 4.85
CA ARG A 81 7.09 -9.62 5.17
C ARG A 81 7.66 -10.42 4.02
N ASP A 82 8.97 -10.35 3.86
CA ASP A 82 9.72 -11.20 2.97
C ASP A 82 9.81 -12.64 3.52
N PRO A 83 10.22 -13.61 2.70
CA PRO A 83 10.22 -15.02 3.11
C PRO A 83 11.24 -15.37 4.20
N ASP A 84 12.14 -14.46 4.52
CA ASP A 84 13.09 -14.52 5.63
C ASP A 84 12.49 -13.99 6.95
N GLY A 85 11.25 -13.47 6.92
CA GLY A 85 10.54 -12.90 8.06
C GLY A 85 10.75 -11.40 8.26
N GLN A 86 11.65 -10.78 7.49
CA GLN A 86 11.89 -9.34 7.57
C GLN A 86 10.73 -8.56 6.95
N ILE A 87 10.49 -7.32 7.40
CA ILE A 87 9.47 -6.46 6.80
C ILE A 87 9.93 -6.08 5.39
N SER A 88 9.06 -6.29 4.40
CA SER A 88 9.39 -6.02 2.99
C SER A 88 9.73 -4.56 2.79
N LYS A 89 10.76 -4.30 1.98
CA LYS A 89 11.23 -2.95 1.70
C LYS A 89 10.39 -2.27 0.62
N THR A 90 10.47 -0.95 0.54
CA THR A 90 9.77 -0.17 -0.48
C THR A 90 10.35 -0.46 -1.87
N LEU A 91 9.54 -0.28 -2.91
CA LEU A 91 10.02 -0.31 -4.28
C LEU A 91 11.10 0.77 -4.50
N GLU A 92 10.98 1.93 -3.84
CA GLU A 92 12.00 2.99 -3.86
C GLU A 92 13.38 2.47 -3.44
N TYR A 93 13.45 1.73 -2.32
CA TYR A 93 14.69 1.15 -1.81
C TYR A 93 15.41 0.30 -2.87
N TYR A 94 14.67 -0.54 -3.60
CA TYR A 94 15.25 -1.42 -4.62
C TYR A 94 15.59 -0.70 -5.92
N LEU A 95 14.86 0.37 -6.26
CA LEU A 95 15.15 1.16 -7.46
C LEU A 95 16.36 2.07 -7.30
N ASP A 96 16.68 2.46 -6.07
CA ASP A 96 17.89 3.23 -5.75
C ASP A 96 19.17 2.36 -5.85
N ASP A 97 19.03 1.02 -5.87
CA ASP A 97 20.12 0.07 -6.09
C ASP A 97 20.20 -0.34 -7.58
N LYS A 98 21.17 0.24 -8.30
CA LYS A 98 21.35 0.01 -9.73
C LYS A 98 21.69 -1.44 -10.08
N ASP A 99 22.49 -2.11 -9.26
CA ASP A 99 22.88 -3.50 -9.50
C ASP A 99 21.70 -4.44 -9.30
N PHE A 100 20.87 -4.16 -8.28
CA PHE A 100 19.61 -4.86 -8.09
C PHE A 100 18.68 -4.69 -9.30
N VAL A 101 18.49 -3.46 -9.79
CA VAL A 101 17.64 -3.18 -10.96
C VAL A 101 18.15 -3.90 -12.20
N LEU A 102 19.45 -3.86 -12.48
CA LEU A 102 20.04 -4.54 -13.64
C LEU A 102 19.83 -6.05 -13.57
N THR A 103 20.01 -6.63 -12.38
CA THR A 103 19.89 -8.08 -12.16
C THR A 103 18.43 -8.56 -12.18
N HIS A 104 17.49 -7.73 -11.71
CA HIS A 104 16.09 -8.12 -11.48
C HIS A 104 15.08 -7.40 -12.38
N ARG A 105 15.54 -6.76 -13.46
CA ARG A 105 14.71 -5.96 -14.37
C ARG A 105 13.43 -6.68 -14.81
N GLN A 106 13.56 -7.91 -15.31
CA GLN A 106 12.43 -8.67 -15.82
C GLN A 106 11.41 -9.01 -14.71
N GLN A 107 11.88 -9.33 -13.51
CA GLN A 107 11.01 -9.61 -12.37
C GLN A 107 10.27 -8.35 -11.90
N LEU A 108 10.95 -7.20 -11.90
CA LEU A 108 10.34 -5.90 -11.59
C LEU A 108 9.28 -5.51 -12.62
N GLU A 109 9.57 -5.67 -13.91
CA GLU A 109 8.61 -5.42 -15.00
C GLU A 109 7.38 -6.34 -14.90
N SER A 110 7.60 -7.62 -14.59
CA SER A 110 6.51 -8.58 -14.40
C SER A 110 5.63 -8.22 -13.19
N ALA A 111 6.23 -7.88 -12.06
CA ALA A 111 5.51 -7.48 -10.85
C ALA A 111 4.73 -6.17 -11.06
N LEU A 112 5.29 -5.21 -11.81
CA LEU A 112 4.59 -3.99 -12.23
C LEU A 112 3.41 -4.32 -13.15
N ALA A 113 3.58 -5.23 -14.10
CA ALA A 113 2.51 -5.67 -14.98
C ALA A 113 1.37 -6.34 -14.20
N GLU A 114 1.70 -7.21 -13.24
CA GLU A 114 0.75 -7.87 -12.34
C GLU A 114 -0.04 -6.84 -11.51
N LEU A 115 0.66 -5.88 -10.88
CA LEU A 115 0.01 -4.82 -10.12
C LEU A 115 -0.93 -3.98 -11.00
N ARG A 116 -0.51 -3.62 -12.22
CA ARG A 116 -1.38 -2.89 -13.16
C ARG A 116 -2.66 -3.66 -13.47
N GLN A 117 -2.53 -4.96 -13.77
CA GLN A 117 -3.68 -5.81 -14.09
C GLN A 117 -4.63 -5.91 -12.91
N TYR A 118 -4.09 -6.11 -11.70
CA TYR A 118 -4.85 -6.13 -10.46
C TYR A 118 -5.64 -4.82 -10.24
N LEU A 119 -4.99 -3.66 -10.40
CA LEU A 119 -5.66 -2.36 -10.24
C LEU A 119 -6.82 -2.17 -11.23
N LEU A 120 -6.63 -2.58 -12.48
CA LEU A 120 -7.67 -2.48 -13.52
C LEU A 120 -8.81 -3.48 -13.29
N LYS A 121 -8.49 -4.73 -12.93
CA LYS A 121 -9.46 -5.79 -12.63
C LYS A 121 -10.40 -5.38 -11.51
N TYR A 122 -9.87 -4.81 -10.44
CA TYR A 122 -10.65 -4.40 -9.27
C TYR A 122 -11.03 -2.91 -9.26
N ASN A 123 -10.73 -2.16 -10.33
CA ASN A 123 -10.91 -0.71 -10.41
C ASN A 123 -10.41 0.03 -9.15
N ILE A 124 -9.23 -0.35 -8.66
CA ILE A 124 -8.63 0.24 -7.47
C ILE A 124 -7.87 1.49 -7.87
N MET A 125 -8.29 2.63 -7.33
CA MET A 125 -7.66 3.91 -7.58
C MET A 125 -6.65 4.23 -6.49
N SER A 126 -5.54 4.85 -6.90
CA SER A 126 -4.60 5.53 -6.01
C SER A 126 -4.58 7.02 -6.35
N MET A 127 -4.54 7.89 -5.35
CA MET A 127 -4.47 9.35 -5.54
C MET A 127 -3.17 9.77 -6.21
N ALA A 128 -2.06 9.17 -5.76
CA ALA A 128 -0.73 9.32 -6.31
C ALA A 128 0.08 8.05 -6.05
N MET A 129 0.57 7.42 -7.13
CA MET A 129 1.50 6.30 -7.04
C MET A 129 2.93 6.85 -6.97
N LYS A 130 3.67 6.40 -5.95
CA LYS A 130 5.08 6.72 -5.73
C LYS A 130 5.78 5.44 -5.27
N PRO A 131 7.04 5.20 -5.65
CA PRO A 131 7.75 3.97 -5.28
C PRO A 131 7.80 3.75 -3.76
N LYS A 132 7.94 4.82 -2.97
CA LYS A 132 7.92 4.74 -1.49
C LYS A 132 6.61 4.30 -0.86
N ASN A 133 5.51 4.37 -1.60
CA ASN A 133 4.17 3.94 -1.15
C ASN A 133 3.83 2.52 -1.63
N ILE A 134 4.80 1.83 -2.22
CA ILE A 134 4.68 0.48 -2.75
C ILE A 134 5.77 -0.35 -2.09
N LEU A 135 5.43 -1.50 -1.53
CA LEU A 135 6.41 -2.48 -1.07
C LEU A 135 6.70 -3.47 -2.20
N TYR A 136 7.95 -3.94 -2.30
CA TYR A 136 8.30 -5.08 -3.13
C TYR A 136 8.64 -6.25 -2.21
N GLN A 137 7.72 -7.20 -2.11
CA GLN A 137 7.89 -8.43 -1.35
C GLN A 137 8.72 -9.41 -2.17
N LEU A 138 9.84 -9.86 -1.61
CA LEU A 138 10.70 -10.85 -2.26
C LEU A 138 10.01 -12.23 -2.31
N SER A 139 10.44 -13.07 -3.26
CA SER A 139 10.01 -14.46 -3.37
C SER A 139 11.19 -15.40 -3.16
N LYS A 140 10.96 -16.58 -2.54
CA LYS A 140 11.98 -17.66 -2.46
C LYS A 140 12.30 -18.24 -3.83
N SER A 141 11.33 -18.21 -4.74
CA SER A 141 11.46 -18.72 -6.11
C SER A 141 10.52 -17.96 -7.04
N GLY A 142 11.07 -17.32 -8.08
CA GLY A 142 10.30 -16.59 -9.08
C GLY A 142 10.20 -15.09 -8.80
N GLN A 143 9.13 -14.46 -9.30
CA GLN A 143 8.92 -13.02 -9.20
C GLN A 143 8.42 -12.60 -7.81
N GLY A 144 8.90 -11.44 -7.34
CA GLY A 144 8.34 -10.78 -6.16
C GLY A 144 6.97 -10.17 -6.45
N LYS A 145 6.32 -9.65 -5.40
CA LYS A 145 4.99 -9.01 -5.49
C LYS A 145 5.05 -7.56 -5.05
N LEU A 146 4.22 -6.72 -5.67
CA LEU A 146 4.10 -5.32 -5.28
C LEU A 146 2.83 -5.09 -4.46
N PHE A 147 2.97 -4.45 -3.30
CA PHE A 147 1.85 -4.09 -2.44
C PHE A 147 1.72 -2.57 -2.32
N ILE A 148 0.54 -2.02 -2.62
CA ILE A 148 0.30 -0.59 -2.37
C ILE A 148 -0.14 -0.41 -0.92
N ILE A 149 0.68 0.32 -0.15
CA ILE A 149 0.48 0.47 1.30
C ILE A 149 -0.07 1.82 1.73
N ASP A 150 -0.21 2.77 0.82
CA ASP A 150 -0.70 4.12 1.12
C ASP A 150 -1.30 4.81 -0.12
N ASN A 151 -1.99 5.92 0.09
CA ASN A 151 -2.58 6.78 -0.95
C ASN A 151 -3.61 6.06 -1.83
N ILE A 152 -4.25 5.02 -1.31
CA ILE A 152 -5.37 4.35 -1.95
C ILE A 152 -6.63 5.21 -1.82
N GLY A 153 -7.40 5.30 -2.90
CA GLY A 153 -8.66 6.01 -2.97
C GLY A 153 -8.74 7.05 -4.09
N ASN A 154 -9.86 7.78 -4.07
CA ASN A 154 -10.14 8.87 -4.98
C ASN A 154 -10.28 10.19 -4.21
N SER A 155 -9.74 11.26 -4.77
CA SER A 155 -9.78 12.62 -4.21
C SER A 155 -10.64 13.58 -5.02
N ASP A 156 -11.44 13.05 -5.96
CA ASP A 156 -12.34 13.89 -6.77
C ASP A 156 -13.47 14.43 -5.90
N PHE A 157 -13.83 15.69 -6.13
CA PHE A 157 -14.96 16.33 -5.47
C PHE A 157 -16.29 15.61 -5.77
N ILE A 158 -16.48 15.18 -7.03
CA ILE A 158 -17.58 14.30 -7.44
C ILE A 158 -16.98 12.95 -7.84
N PRO A 159 -17.16 11.88 -7.03
CA PRO A 159 -16.46 10.62 -7.22
C PRO A 159 -17.13 9.72 -8.27
N ILE A 160 -17.43 10.25 -9.46
CA ILE A 160 -18.09 9.48 -10.56
C ILE A 160 -17.27 8.22 -10.90
N CYS A 161 -15.94 8.33 -10.84
CA CYS A 161 -15.04 7.20 -11.06
C CYS A 161 -15.23 6.06 -10.03
N ASN A 162 -15.85 6.30 -8.87
CA ASN A 162 -16.13 5.22 -7.92
C ASN A 162 -17.30 4.33 -8.37
N TYR A 163 -18.14 4.82 -9.27
CA TYR A 163 -19.37 4.13 -9.72
C TYR A 163 -19.30 3.68 -11.18
N VAL A 164 -18.46 4.31 -12.00
CA VAL A 164 -18.35 4.03 -13.44
C VAL A 164 -17.00 3.36 -13.75
N PRO A 165 -16.95 2.03 -13.98
CA PRO A 165 -15.70 1.29 -14.21
C PRO A 165 -14.85 1.82 -15.37
N PHE A 166 -15.50 2.25 -16.47
CA PHE A 166 -14.81 2.83 -17.62
C PHE A 166 -13.99 4.07 -17.24
N LEU A 167 -14.60 4.99 -16.47
CA LEU A 167 -13.93 6.22 -16.03
C LEU A 167 -12.84 5.93 -14.99
N ALA A 168 -13.08 4.99 -14.06
CA ALA A 168 -12.05 4.48 -13.17
C ALA A 168 -10.84 3.96 -13.96
N ASN A 169 -11.05 3.07 -14.93
CA ASN A 169 -9.97 2.46 -15.71
C ASN A 169 -9.18 3.51 -16.50
N LYS A 170 -9.85 4.45 -17.17
CA LYS A 170 -9.17 5.56 -17.88
C LYS A 170 -8.28 6.36 -16.91
N LYS A 171 -8.77 6.60 -15.70
CA LYS A 171 -8.01 7.32 -14.66
C LYS A 171 -6.83 6.50 -14.12
N ILE A 172 -7.03 5.21 -13.86
CA ILE A 172 -5.99 4.27 -13.43
C ILE A 172 -4.88 4.21 -14.48
N VAL A 173 -5.21 3.95 -15.75
CA VAL A 173 -4.23 3.91 -16.85
C VAL A 173 -3.44 5.21 -16.95
N ARG A 174 -4.11 6.37 -16.91
CA ARG A 174 -3.42 7.66 -16.96
C ARG A 174 -2.46 7.88 -15.79
N ARG A 175 -2.86 7.49 -14.57
CA ARG A 175 -2.00 7.59 -13.38
C ARG A 175 -0.83 6.59 -13.46
N TRP A 176 -1.10 5.38 -13.95
CA TRP A 176 -0.12 4.33 -14.18
C TRP A 176 0.95 4.75 -15.17
N ASN A 177 0.57 5.26 -16.35
CA ASN A 177 1.53 5.70 -17.35
C ASN A 177 2.45 6.82 -16.82
N ARG A 178 1.92 7.75 -16.03
CA ARG A 178 2.74 8.79 -15.37
C ARG A 178 3.67 8.23 -14.30
N PHE A 179 3.26 7.17 -13.62
CA PHE A 179 4.10 6.49 -12.64
C PHE A 179 5.24 5.74 -13.33
N ILE A 180 4.94 4.90 -14.31
CA ILE A 180 5.94 4.16 -15.10
C ILE A 180 6.93 5.11 -15.80
N PHE A 181 6.45 6.19 -16.43
CA PHE A 181 7.33 7.16 -17.08
C PHE A 181 8.39 7.74 -16.14
N LYS A 182 8.09 7.87 -14.85
CA LYS A 182 9.03 8.40 -13.84
C LYS A 182 9.97 7.35 -13.26
N LEU A 183 9.66 6.06 -13.41
CA LEU A 183 10.46 4.98 -12.84
C LEU A 183 11.80 4.79 -13.57
N ALA A 184 11.88 5.19 -14.85
CA ALA A 184 13.08 5.02 -15.69
C ALA A 184 13.68 3.59 -15.61
N LEU A 185 12.81 2.59 -15.44
CA LEU A 185 13.15 1.17 -15.51
C LEU A 185 13.50 0.83 -16.95
#